data_AF-A0A6A5ZQE6-F1
#
_entry.id   AF-A0A6A5ZQE6-F1
#
_cell.length_a   1.000
_cell.length_b   1.000
_cell.length_c   1.000
_cell.angle_alpha   90.00
_cell.angle_beta   90.00
_cell.angle_gamma   90.00
#
_symmetry.space_group_name_H-M   'P 1'
#
loop_
_entity.id
_entity.type
_entity.pdbx_description
1 polymer ?
#
loop_
_entity_poly.entity_id
_entity_poly.type
_entity_poly.pdbx_seq_one_letter_code
_entity_poly.pdbx_strand_id
1 'polypeptide(L)' 'MCNGEAKGGIALQVTKQNAGIILSRQNDNIVFQPFELAPCNAQVLPTRGRLCRSFPSSTIAIKVALLQDDKA' A
#
# COMPACT_ATOMS: atom_id res chain seq x y z
N MET A 1 9.82 10.51 -13.10
CA MET A 1 9.14 10.45 -14.41
C MET A 1 9.00 8.99 -14.77
N CYS A 2 7.83 8.40 -14.60
CA CYS A 2 7.58 6.99 -14.90
C CYS A 2 7.16 6.89 -16.37
N ASN A 3 8.02 6.36 -17.23
CA ASN A 3 7.72 6.10 -18.65
C ASN A 3 7.25 4.65 -18.82
N GLY A 4 6.01 4.47 -19.32
CA GLY A 4 5.52 3.19 -19.85
C GLY A 4 4.21 2.71 -19.22
N GLU A 5 3.11 2.95 -19.93
CA GLU A 5 1.77 2.32 -19.81
C GLU A 5 1.23 2.01 -18.39
N ALA A 6 0.42 2.91 -17.84
CA ALA A 6 -0.43 2.57 -16.69
C ALA A 6 -1.58 1.64 -17.12
N LYS A 7 -1.37 0.31 -17.04
CA LYS A 7 -2.44 -0.70 -17.19
C LYS A 7 -3.25 -0.84 -15.89
N GLY A 8 -3.84 0.27 -15.44
CA GLY A 8 -4.73 0.36 -14.28
C GLY A 8 -4.06 0.14 -12.91
N GLY A 9 -4.70 0.65 -11.86
CA GLY A 9 -4.28 0.44 -10.47
C GLY A 9 -5.46 0.56 -9.52
N ILE A 10 -5.44 -0.20 -8.43
CA ILE A 10 -6.48 -0.21 -7.41
C ILE A 10 -5.89 0.37 -6.12
N ALA A 11 -6.58 1.34 -5.52
CA ALA A 11 -6.27 1.79 -4.18
C ALA A 11 -7.17 1.06 -3.18
N LEU A 12 -6.56 0.37 -2.23
CA LEU A 12 -7.27 -0.26 -1.11
C LEU A 12 -7.01 0.53 0.17
N GLN A 13 -8.10 0.92 0.84
CA GLN A 13 -8.02 1.49 2.18
C GLN A 13 -7.99 0.38 3.22
N VAL A 14 -7.01 0.45 4.12
CA VAL A 14 -6.89 -0.42 5.28
C VAL A 14 -7.27 0.38 6.52
N THR A 15 -8.58 0.46 6.79
CA THR A 15 -9.16 1.41 7.76
C THR A 15 -8.61 1.25 9.17
N LYS A 16 -8.48 0.02 9.68
CA LYS A 16 -8.04 -0.24 11.06
C LYS A 16 -6.58 0.19 11.32
N GLN A 17 -5.75 0.23 10.28
CA GLN A 17 -4.35 0.62 10.34
C GLN A 17 -4.13 2.09 9.93
N ASN A 18 -5.18 2.80 9.51
CA ASN A 18 -5.07 4.12 8.87
C ASN A 18 -4.01 4.10 7.76
N ALA A 19 -4.10 3.13 6.86
CA ALA A 19 -3.13 2.89 5.79
C ALA A 19 -3.83 2.72 4.44
N GLY A 20 -3.06 2.88 3.37
CA GLY A 20 -3.48 2.55 2.02
C GLY A 20 -2.52 1.54 1.39
N ILE A 21 -3.01 0.80 0.40
CA ILE A 21 -2.19 -0.03 -0.47
C ILE A 21 -2.53 0.34 -1.91
N ILE A 22 -1.52 0.72 -2.69
CA ILE A 22 -1.67 0.82 -4.15
C ILE A 22 -1.28 -0.53 -4.74
N LEU A 23 -2.20 -1.12 -5.49
CA LEU A 23 -1.96 -2.31 -6.29
C LEU A 23 -1.85 -1.90 -7.75
N SER A 24 -0.79 -2.32 -8.41
CA SER A 24 -0.60 -2.12 -9.84
C SER A 24 -0.06 -3.37 -10.49
N ARG A 25 -0.42 -3.61 -11.74
CA ARG A 25 0.18 -4.70 -12.51
C ARG A 25 1.45 -4.20 -13.20
N GLN A 26 2.54 -4.92 -13.02
CA GLN A 26 3.79 -4.71 -13.75
C GLN A 26 4.22 -6.05 -14.37
N ASN A 27 4.03 -6.17 -15.68
CA ASN A 27 4.25 -7.41 -16.43
C ASN A 27 3.47 -8.59 -15.80
N ASP A 28 4.19 -9.63 -15.38
CA ASP A 28 3.67 -10.83 -14.72
C ASP A 28 3.65 -10.73 -13.20
N ASN A 29 3.79 -9.52 -12.65
CA ASN A 29 3.70 -9.26 -11.22
C ASN A 29 2.54 -8.34 -10.89
N ILE A 30 1.94 -8.57 -9.73
CA ILE A 30 1.16 -7.55 -9.02
C ILE A 30 2.08 -6.93 -7.97
N VAL A 31 2.19 -5.61 -8.01
CA VAL A 31 3.01 -4.82 -7.10
C VAL A 31 2.10 -4.18 -6.07
N PHE A 32 2.40 -4.44 -4.80
CA PHE A 32 1.72 -3.92 -3.62
C PHE A 32 2.59 -2.86 -2.96
N GLN A 33 2.06 -1.65 -2.86
CA GLN A 33 2.75 -0.50 -2.29
C GLN A 33 1.95 0.01 -1.08
N PRO A 34 2.16 -0.56 0.12
CA PRO A 34 1.61 -0.02 1.36
C PRO A 34 2.13 1.39 1.65
N PHE A 35 1.31 2.20 2.28
CA PHE A 35 1.71 3.50 2.84
C PHE A 35 0.81 3.84 4.04
N GLU A 36 1.40 4.51 5.03
CA GLU A 36 0.64 5.02 6.17
C GLU A 36 -0.03 6.35 5.81
N LEU A 37 -1.32 6.48 6.12
CA LEU A 37 -2.01 7.76 6.02
C LEU A 37 -1.57 8.69 7.16
N ALA A 38 -1.72 9.99 6.95
CA ALA A 38 -1.48 10.95 8.02
C ALA A 38 -2.47 10.66 9.17
N PRO A 39 -2.00 10.50 10.41
CA PRO A 39 -2.89 10.42 11.56
C PRO A 39 -3.61 11.75 11.78
N CYS A 40 -4.80 11.71 12.38
CA CYS A 40 -5.56 12.92 12.66
C CYS A 40 -4.79 13.81 13.65
N ASN A 41 -4.67 15.11 13.34
CA ASN A 41 -3.98 16.08 14.21
C ASN A 41 -4.49 16.06 15.65
N ALA A 42 -5.80 15.92 15.83
CA ALA A 42 -6.43 15.84 17.15
C ALA A 42 -5.98 14.62 17.97
N GLN A 43 -5.52 13.55 17.32
CA GLN A 43 -4.98 12.36 17.99
C GLN A 43 -3.46 12.47 18.21
N VAL A 44 -2.74 13.14 17.30
CA VAL A 44 -1.27 13.32 17.41
C VAL A 44 -0.90 14.31 18.50
N LEU A 45 -1.53 15.49 18.52
CA LEU A 45 -1.19 16.58 19.44
C LEU A 45 -1.26 16.21 20.93
N PRO A 46 -2.27 15.44 21.43
CA PRO A 46 -2.33 15.05 22.84
C PRO A 46 -1.43 13.84 23.18
N THR A 47 -0.89 13.13 22.19
CA THR A 47 -0.10 11.92 22.45
C THR A 47 1.28 12.30 23.02
N ARG A 48 1.58 11.85 24.23
CA ARG A 48 2.91 12.05 24.84
C ARG A 48 3.92 11.08 24.23
N GLY A 49 4.74 11.58 23.32
CA GLY A 49 5.79 10.79 22.65
C GLY A 49 6.05 11.29 21.24
N ARG A 50 6.86 10.56 20.47
CA ARG A 50 7.11 10.81 19.05
C ARG A 50 6.42 9.72 18.23
N LEU A 51 5.68 10.12 17.21
CA LEU A 51 5.17 9.18 16.21
C LEU A 51 6.35 8.56 15.45
N CYS A 52 6.57 7.25 15.62
CA CYS A 52 7.55 6.48 14.86
C CYS A 52 6.90 5.97 13.58
N ARG A 53 7.50 6.31 12.43
CA ARG A 53 7.06 5.89 11.09
C ARG A 53 8.25 5.39 10.31
N SER A 54 8.04 4.42 9.42
CA SER A 54 9.08 3.90 8.54
C SER A 54 8.89 4.41 7.11
N PHE A 55 9.90 5.07 6.56
CA PHE A 55 9.90 5.60 5.19
C PHE A 55 11.19 5.25 4.43
N PRO A 56 11.12 4.89 3.13
CA PRO A 56 9.90 4.56 2.39
C PRO A 56 9.27 3.26 2.93
N SER A 57 7.95 3.10 2.78
CA SER A 57 7.32 1.82 3.08
C SER A 57 7.86 0.73 2.15
N SER A 58 7.74 -0.53 2.55
CA SER A 58 8.17 -1.65 1.70
C SER A 58 7.29 -1.77 0.45
N THR A 59 7.85 -2.30 -0.64
CA THR A 59 7.09 -2.66 -1.84
C THR A 59 7.25 -4.16 -2.07
N ILE A 60 6.15 -4.84 -2.36
CA ILE A 60 6.12 -6.30 -2.53
C ILE A 60 5.63 -6.60 -3.95
N ALA A 61 6.35 -7.44 -4.67
CA ALA A 61 5.93 -7.92 -6.00
C ALA A 61 5.63 -9.41 -5.92
N ILE A 62 4.44 -9.80 -6.35
CA ILE A 62 3.99 -11.20 -6.36
C ILE A 62 3.69 -11.60 -7.81
N LYS A 63 4.21 -12.75 -8.25
CA LYS A 63 3.90 -13.28 -9.58
C LYS A 63 2.41 -13.56 -9.70
N VAL A 64 1.79 -13.13 -10.79
CA VAL A 64 0.37 -13.38 -11.10
C VAL A 64 0.06 -14.87 -11.08
N ALA A 65 0.99 -15.72 -11.52
CA ALA A 65 0.84 -17.17 -11.49
C ALA A 65 0.63 -17.77 -10.09
N LEU A 66 1.03 -17.06 -9.03
CA LEU A 66 0.83 -17.48 -7.63
C LEU A 66 -0.48 -16.94 -7.03
N LEU A 67 -1.10 -15.94 -7.64
CA LEU A 67 -2.35 -15.34 -7.19
C LEU A 67 -3.53 -16.11 -7.82
N GLN A 68 -3.74 -17.33 -7.33
CA GLN A 68 -4.86 -18.17 -7.73
C GLN A 68 -5.85 -18.26 -6.58
N ASP A 69 -7.14 -18.25 -6.89
CA ASP A 69 -8.18 -18.56 -5.92
C ASP A 69 -8.23 -20.08 -5.75
N ASP A 70 -8.34 -20.56 -4.51
CA ASP A 70 -8.63 -21.96 -4.26
C ASP A 70 -10.06 -22.16 -4.78
N LYS A 71 -10.21 -22.89 -5.90
CA LYS A 71 -11.51 -23.07 -6.55
C LYS A 71 -12.58 -23.43 -5.50
N ALA A 72 -13.54 -22.53 -5.32
CA ALA A 72 -14.74 -22.76 -4.51
C ALA A 72 -15.60 -23.89 -5.11
#